data_AF-A0A3P5XHQ8-F1
#
_entry.id   AF-A0A3P5XHQ8-F1
#
_cell.length_a   1.000
_cell.length_b   1.000
_cell.length_c   1.000
_cell.angle_alpha   90.00
_cell.angle_beta   90.00
_cell.angle_gamma   90.00
#
_symmetry.space_group_name_H-M   'P 1'
#
loop_
_entity.id
_entity.type
_entity.pdbx_description
1 polymer ?
#
loop_
_entity_poly.entity_id
_entity_poly.type
_entity_poly.pdbx_seq_one_letter_code
_entity_poly.pdbx_strand_id
1 'polypeptide(L)'
;MRLWYFETVSALGRWTPNTSPDRPDTVHHGGHLRIKTTSGMGPRVRGIVEVPPEHQDRLLQELHGTLSPDASGGAVAPTGTGDAA
;
A
#
# COMPACT_ATOMS: atom_id res chain seq x y z
N MET A 1 -1.33 0.41 20.35
CA MET A 1 -2.23 1.31 19.57
C MET A 1 -2.54 0.61 18.24
N ARG A 2 -3.47 1.07 17.40
CA ARG A 2 -3.57 0.52 16.04
C ARG A 2 -2.77 1.40 15.10
N LEU A 3 -1.99 0.80 14.21
CA LEU A 3 -1.16 1.48 13.24
C LEU A 3 -1.27 0.73 11.91
N TRP A 4 -1.46 1.45 10.83
CA TRP A 4 -1.56 0.93 9.48
C TRP A 4 -0.35 1.35 8.68
N TYR A 5 0.22 0.42 7.91
CA TYR A 5 1.26 0.68 6.92
C TYR A 5 0.63 0.66 5.52
N PHE A 6 1.09 1.55 4.66
CA PHE A 6 0.74 1.56 3.24
C PHE A 6 1.76 2.37 2.44
N GLU A 7 1.76 2.23 1.13
CA GLU A 7 2.60 3.02 0.24
C GLU A 7 1.77 3.82 -0.73
N THR A 8 2.15 5.08 -0.98
CA THR A 8 1.52 5.93 -1.99
C THR A 8 2.51 6.28 -3.09
N VAL A 9 2.01 6.45 -4.31
CA VAL A 9 2.86 6.91 -5.42
C VAL A 9 2.97 8.43 -5.38
N SER A 10 4.21 8.92 -5.38
CA SER A 10 4.53 10.35 -5.54
C SER A 10 4.27 10.84 -6.97
N ALA A 11 4.26 12.16 -7.17
CA ALA A 11 4.15 12.77 -8.50
C ALA A 11 5.28 12.33 -9.46
N LEU A 12 6.43 11.91 -8.91
CA LEU A 12 7.58 11.41 -9.67
C LEU A 12 7.51 9.89 -9.94
N GLY A 13 6.38 9.24 -9.64
CA GLY A 13 6.19 7.80 -9.87
C GLY A 13 6.89 6.89 -8.86
N ARG A 14 7.47 7.44 -7.79
CA ARG A 14 8.11 6.65 -6.72
C ARG A 14 7.12 6.27 -5.64
N TRP A 15 7.13 5.01 -5.20
CA TRP A 15 6.37 4.56 -4.04
C TRP A 15 7.04 5.02 -2.76
N THR A 16 6.25 5.62 -1.86
CA THR A 16 6.70 6.17 -0.59
C THR A 16 5.95 5.48 0.55
N PRO A 17 6.65 4.96 1.57
CA PRO A 17 6.01 4.35 2.74
C PRO A 17 5.32 5.41 3.60
N ASN A 18 4.18 5.06 4.17
CA ASN A 18 3.39 5.88 5.07
C ASN A 18 2.84 5.03 6.21
N THR A 19 2.53 5.68 7.33
CA THR A 19 1.75 5.09 8.41
C THR A 19 0.58 5.99 8.81
N SER A 20 -0.47 5.38 9.35
CA SER A 20 -1.67 6.08 9.84
C SER A 20 -2.26 5.33 11.03
N PRO A 21 -2.84 6.03 12.03
CA PRO A 21 -3.60 5.37 13.09
C PRO A 21 -4.83 4.64 12.55
N ASP A 22 -5.38 5.12 11.45
CA ASP A 22 -6.57 4.58 10.80
C ASP A 22 -6.25 3.94 9.44
N ARG A 23 -7.04 2.93 9.07
CA ARG A 23 -6.97 2.34 7.73
C ARG A 23 -7.34 3.41 6.69
N PRO A 24 -6.53 3.62 5.63
CA PRO A 24 -6.90 4.59 4.60
C PRO A 24 -8.15 4.12 3.84
N ASP A 25 -9.09 5.05 3.64
CA ASP A 25 -10.21 4.83 2.73
C ASP A 25 -9.71 4.79 1.29
N THR A 26 -10.18 3.79 0.54
CA THR A 26 -9.71 3.56 -0.83
C THR A 26 -10.83 3.33 -1.83
N VAL A 27 -10.56 3.67 -3.09
CA VAL A 27 -11.45 3.45 -4.23
C VAL A 27 -10.67 2.88 -5.41
N HIS A 28 -11.30 2.00 -6.19
CA HIS A 28 -10.77 1.52 -7.46
C HIS A 28 -11.11 2.53 -8.57
N HIS A 29 -10.10 3.02 -9.27
CA HIS A 29 -10.27 3.94 -10.40
C HIS A 29 -9.17 3.72 -11.45
N GLY A 30 -9.56 3.54 -12.71
CA GLY A 30 -8.63 3.30 -13.82
C GLY A 30 -7.72 2.09 -13.62
N GLY A 31 -8.24 1.00 -13.04
CA GLY A 31 -7.47 -0.22 -12.76
C GLY A 31 -6.47 -0.11 -11.59
N HIS A 32 -6.56 0.95 -10.79
CA HIS A 32 -5.67 1.18 -9.65
C HIS A 32 -6.46 1.44 -8.37
N LEU A 33 -5.92 0.97 -7.24
CA LEU A 33 -6.38 1.38 -5.92
C LEU A 33 -5.84 2.78 -5.59
N ARG A 34 -6.69 3.69 -5.15
CA ARG A 34 -6.34 5.08 -4.82
C ARG A 34 -6.93 5.48 -3.47
N ILE A 35 -6.26 6.41 -2.78
CA ILE A 35 -6.81 7.03 -1.57
C ILE A 35 -8.06 7.81 -1.93
N LYS A 36 -9.16 7.60 -1.20
CA LYS A 36 -10.37 8.42 -1.33
C LYS A 36 -10.18 9.69 -0.51
N THR A 37 -10.38 10.86 -1.12
CA THR A 37 -10.31 12.15 -0.42
C THR A 37 -11.66 12.84 -0.47
N THR A 38 -11.88 13.84 0.37
CA THR A 38 -13.10 14.67 0.35
C THR A 38 -13.26 15.44 -0.96
N SER A 39 -12.15 15.77 -1.61
CA SER A 39 -12.08 16.51 -2.88
C SER A 39 -12.02 15.61 -4.12
N GLY A 40 -12.05 14.29 -3.98
CA GLY A 40 -11.99 13.34 -5.09
C GLY A 40 -11.09 12.14 -4.81
N MET A 41 -10.05 11.97 -5.64
CA MET A 41 -9.14 10.83 -5.59
C MET A 41 -7.71 11.28 -5.38
N GLY A 42 -7.09 10.74 -4.34
CA GLY A 42 -5.69 10.93 -4.01
C GLY A 42 -4.75 10.06 -4.85
N PRO A 43 -3.50 9.87 -4.38
CA PRO A 43 -2.51 9.05 -5.07
C PRO A 43 -2.94 7.58 -5.13
N ARG A 44 -2.29 6.82 -6.03
CA ARG A 44 -2.37 5.36 -6.00
C ARG A 44 -1.78 4.85 -4.69
N VAL A 45 -2.34 3.76 -4.19
CA VAL A 45 -1.95 3.13 -2.94
C VAL A 45 -1.72 1.63 -3.13
N ARG A 46 -0.77 1.06 -2.39
CA ARG A 46 -0.51 -0.38 -2.31
C ARG A 46 -0.10 -0.79 -0.90
N GLY A 47 -0.03 -2.10 -0.65
CA GLY A 47 0.55 -2.65 0.58
C GLY A 47 -0.16 -2.23 1.86
N ILE A 48 -1.49 -2.06 1.82
CA ILE A 48 -2.27 -1.65 3.00
C ILE A 48 -2.37 -2.84 3.96
N VAL A 49 -1.69 -2.74 5.09
CA VAL A 49 -1.67 -3.78 6.13
C VAL A 49 -1.73 -3.15 7.51
N GLU A 50 -2.37 -3.85 8.45
CA GLU A 50 -2.25 -3.50 9.87
C GLU A 50 -0.85 -3.87 10.35
N VAL A 51 -0.19 -2.96 11.06
CA VAL A 51 1.16 -3.18 11.59
C VAL A 51 1.06 -4.18 12.75
N PRO A 52 1.78 -5.32 12.68
CA PRO A 52 1.78 -6.30 13.76
C PRO A 52 2.19 -5.70 15.11
N PRO A 53 1.63 -6.15 16.25
CA PRO A 53 1.98 -5.65 17.58
C PRO A 53 3.49 -5.56 17.85
N GLU A 54 4.25 -6.56 17.40
CA GLU A 54 5.71 -6.65 17.51
C GLU A 54 6.49 -5.62 16.68
N HIS A 55 5.80 -4.86 15.84
CA HIS A 55 6.38 -3.85 14.94
C HIS A 55 5.84 -2.44 15.20
N GLN A 56 4.95 -2.26 16.18
CA GLN A 56 4.32 -0.95 16.42
C GLN A 56 5.31 0.14 16.85
N ASP A 57 6.41 -0.24 17.51
CA ASP A 57 7.46 0.68 17.95
C ASP A 57 8.61 0.85 16.94
N ARG A 58 8.52 0.19 15.77
CA ARG A 58 9.57 0.24 14.74
C ARG A 58 9.53 1.54 13.95
N LEU A 59 10.70 1.94 13.47
CA LEU A 59 10.81 3.10 12.58
C LEU A 59 10.18 2.79 11.23
N LEU A 60 9.69 3.83 10.54
CA LEU A 60 9.06 3.70 9.22
C LEU A 60 9.96 2.99 8.19
N GLN A 61 11.28 3.18 8.28
CA GLN A 61 12.25 2.51 7.40
C GLN A 61 12.33 1.00 7.65
N GLU A 62 12.26 0.57 8.91
CA GLU A 62 12.26 -0.84 9.30
C GLU A 62 10.94 -1.51 8.93
N LEU A 63 9.82 -0.79 9.11
CA LEU A 63 8.51 -1.20 8.63
C LEU A 63 8.53 -1.38 7.11
N HIS A 64 9.10 -0.43 6.36
CA HIS A 64 9.22 -0.54 4.91
C HIS A 64 10.03 -1.78 4.50
N GLY A 65 11.17 -2.04 5.14
CA GLY A 65 11.97 -3.24 4.87
C GLY A 65 11.28 -4.58 5.20
N THR A 66 10.20 -4.55 5.99
CA THR A 66 9.48 -5.76 6.43
C THR A 66 8.14 -5.94 5.72
N LEU A 67 7.38 -4.85 5.58
CA LEU A 67 5.98 -4.83 5.14
C LEU A 67 5.80 -4.35 3.70
N SER A 68 6.86 -3.85 3.05
CA SER A 68 6.75 -3.47 1.65
C SER A 68 6.44 -4.69 0.79
N PRO A 69 5.49 -4.57 -0.16
CA PRO A 69 5.25 -5.61 -1.15
C PRO A 69 6.52 -5.99 -1.94
N ASP A 70 7.43 -5.03 -2.12
CA ASP A 70 8.69 -5.25 -2.85
C ASP A 70 9.75 -5.93 -1.97
N ALA A 71 9.71 -5.70 -0.64
CA ALA A 71 10.63 -6.33 0.30
C ALA A 71 10.34 -7.81 0.54
N SER A 72 9.07 -8.22 0.39
CA SER A 72 8.65 -9.61 0.56
C SER A 72 9.00 -10.52 -0.63
N GLY A 73 9.74 -10.03 -1.64
CA GLY A 73 10.15 -10.83 -2.79
C GLY A 73 8.95 -11.29 -3.63
N GLY A 74 8.39 -10.38 -4.42
CA GLY A 74 7.62 -10.74 -5.62
C GLY A 74 6.38 -11.60 -5.40
N ALA A 75 5.37 -11.10 -4.69
CA ALA A 75 3.99 -11.50 -5.01
C ALA A 75 3.54 -10.67 -6.22
N VAL A 76 4.06 -11.04 -7.40
CA VAL A 76 3.39 -10.73 -8.67
C VAL A 76 1.95 -11.21 -8.52
N ALA A 77 1.00 -10.31 -8.76
CA ALA A 77 -0.39 -10.70 -8.91
C ALA A 77 -0.46 -11.87 -9.92
N PRO A 78 -1.29 -12.91 -9.70
CA PRO A 78 -1.58 -13.85 -10.76
C PRO A 78 -2.16 -13.03 -11.91
N THR A 79 -1.35 -12.82 -12.95
CA THR A 79 -1.83 -12.36 -14.22
C THR A 79 -2.73 -13.50 -14.69
N GLY A 80 -4.04 -13.28 -14.62
CA GLY A 80 -4.99 -14.22 -15.18
C GLY A 80 -4.60 -14.47 -16.63
N THR A 81 -4.03 -15.64 -16.89
CA THR A 81 -3.93 -16.20 -18.22
C THR A 81 -5.36 -16.48 -18.66
N GLY A 82 -5.99 -15.48 -19.28
CA GLY A 82 -7.20 -15.64 -20.05
C GLY A 82 -6.84 -16.36 -21.33
N ASP A 83 -7.01 -17.68 -21.26
CA ASP A 83 -7.24 -18.68 -22.29
C ASP A 83 -7.27 -18.20 -23.75
N ALA A 84 -6.42 -18.85 -24.54
CA ALA A 84 -6.57 -18.90 -25.99
C ALA A 84 -7.63 -19.93 -26.35
N ALA A 85 -8.64 -19.52 -27.13
CA ALA A 85 -9.45 -20.40 -27.96
C ALA A 85 -9.91 -19.65 -29.21
#